data_AF-J0QS69-F1
#
_entry.id   AF-J0QS69-F1
#
_cell.length_a   1.000
_cell.length_b   1.000
_cell.length_c   1.000
_cell.angle_alpha   90.00
_cell.angle_beta   90.00
_cell.angle_gamma   90.00
#
_symmetry.space_group_name_H-M   'P 1'
#
loop_
_entity.id
_entity.type
_entity.pdbx_description
1 polymer ?
#
loop_
_entity_poly.entity_id
_entity_poly.type
_entity_poly.pdbx_seq_one_letter_code
_entity_poly.pdbx_strand_id
1 'polypeptide(L)' 'MEKPIAIQHNTIKHETVQTVNARELHAFLEVNSNFRDWIKNRIKEYNFR' A
#
# COMPACT_ATOMS: atom_id res chain seq x y z
N MET A 1 -12.61 12.72 12.59
CA MET A 1 -11.54 11.76 12.94
C MET A 1 -11.44 10.78 11.79
N GLU A 2 -10.34 10.83 11.04
CA GLU A 2 -10.12 9.84 9.97
C GLU A 2 -9.90 8.47 10.60
N LYS A 3 -10.55 7.45 10.03
CA LYS A 3 -10.43 6.09 10.53
C LYS A 3 -9.07 5.53 10.10
N PRO A 4 -8.27 4.95 11.01
CA PRO A 4 -7.03 4.29 10.63
C PRO A 4 -7.30 3.16 9.63
N ILE A 5 -6.42 2.99 8.65
CA ILE A 5 -6.52 1.90 7.66
C ILE A 5 -6.30 0.53 8.33
N ALA A 6 -6.96 -0.50 7.79
CA ALA A 6 -6.87 -1.85 8.34
C ALA A 6 -5.52 -2.50 7.99
N ILE A 7 -4.85 -3.04 9.02
CA ILE A 7 -3.66 -3.87 8.86
C ILE A 7 -4.11 -5.33 8.72
N GLN A 8 -3.58 -6.01 7.72
CA GLN A 8 -3.81 -7.42 7.42
C GLN A 8 -2.51 -8.22 7.61
N HIS A 9 -2.62 -9.46 8.07
CA HIS A 9 -1.47 -10.35 8.21
C HIS A 9 -1.50 -11.37 7.08
N ASN A 10 -0.52 -11.29 6.18
CA ASN A 10 -0.43 -12.18 5.03
C ASN A 10 0.87 -12.97 5.07
N THR A 11 0.83 -14.20 4.58
CA THR A 11 2.04 -15.02 4.45
C THR A 11 2.71 -14.73 3.11
N ILE A 12 3.94 -14.19 3.15
CA ILE A 12 4.78 -13.94 1.98
C ILE A 12 6.11 -14.66 2.21
N LYS A 13 6.53 -15.49 1.24
CA LYS A 13 7.78 -16.29 1.33
C LYS A 13 7.91 -17.12 2.62
N HIS A 14 6.79 -17.65 3.11
CA HIS A 14 6.66 -18.42 4.36
C HIS A 14 6.77 -17.60 5.66
N GLU A 15 6.82 -16.28 5.57
CA GLU A 15 6.78 -15.39 6.74
C GLU A 15 5.45 -14.66 6.82
N THR A 16 4.89 -14.56 8.03
CA THR A 16 3.72 -13.71 8.28
C THR A 16 4.18 -12.27 8.37
N VAL A 17 3.71 -11.44 7.43
CA VAL A 17 4.04 -10.01 7.38
C VAL A 17 2.77 -9.17 7.43
N GLN A 18 2.91 -7.98 8.01
CA GLN A 18 1.84 -6.98 8.03
C GLN A 18 1.73 -6.32 6.65
N THR A 19 0.50 -6.18 6.17
CA THR A 19 0.16 -5.63 4.85
C THR A 19 -1.05 -4.72 4.96
N VAL A 20 -1.25 -3.84 3.98
CA VAL A 20 -2.43 -2.97 3.87
C VAL A 20 -2.94 -2.98 2.43
N ASN A 21 -4.20 -2.64 2.22
CA ASN A 21 -4.72 -2.44 0.87
C ASN A 21 -4.12 -1.18 0.24
N ALA A 22 -3.48 -1.31 -0.92
CA ALA A 22 -2.81 -0.18 -1.57
C ALA A 22 -3.77 0.95 -1.99
N ARG A 23 -5.03 0.63 -2.35
CA ARG A 23 -6.03 1.65 -2.72
C ARG A 23 -6.54 2.40 -1.50
N GLU A 24 -6.76 1.70 -0.40
CA GLU A 24 -7.11 2.35 0.88
C GLU A 24 -5.97 3.23 1.38
N LEU A 25 -4.72 2.77 1.26
CA LEU A 25 -3.54 3.58 1.59
C LEU A 25 -3.44 4.84 0.72
N HIS A 26 -3.68 4.72 -0.59
CA HIS A 26 -3.68 5.87 -1.51
C HIS A 26 -4.72 6.93 -1.14
N ALA A 27 -5.94 6.48 -0.82
CA ALA A 27 -7.04 7.35 -0.40
C ALA A 27 -6.78 7.96 0.99
N PHE A 28 -6.27 7.17 1.94
CA PHE A 28 -5.97 7.61 3.30
C PHE A 28 -4.85 8.65 3.35
N LEU A 29 -3.86 8.54 2.46
CA LEU A 29 -2.79 9.54 2.34
C LEU A 29 -3.19 10.76 1.50
N GLU A 30 -4.45 10.83 1.04
CA GLU A 30 -4.99 11.91 0.20
C GLU A 30 -4.08 12.25 -1.00
N VAL A 31 -3.53 11.21 -1.64
CA VAL A 31 -2.57 11.39 -2.71
C VAL A 31 -3.27 11.92 -3.96
N ASN A 32 -2.91 13.13 -4.38
CA ASN A 32 -3.51 13.83 -5.51
C ASN A 32 -3.25 13.18 -6.89
N SER A 33 -2.21 12.35 -7.03
CA SER A 33 -1.91 11.66 -8.30
C SER A 33 -2.79 10.44 -8.52
N ASN A 34 -3.13 10.13 -9.77
CA ASN A 34 -3.86 8.91 -10.13
C ASN A 34 -3.22 7.64 -9.55
N PHE A 35 -4.04 6.75 -8.97
CA PHE A 35 -3.57 5.51 -8.33
C PHE A 35 -2.61 4.69 -9.22
N ARG A 36 -2.90 4.60 -10.53
CA ARG A 36 -2.08 3.83 -11.49
C ARG A 36 -0.64 4.33 -11.57
N ASP A 37 -0.45 5.64 -11.61
CA ASP A 37 0.87 6.24 -11.74
C ASP A 37 1.59 6.22 -10.39
N TRP A 38 0.83 6.47 -9.32
CA TRP A 38 1.33 6.37 -7.95
C TRP A 38 1.87 4.97 -7.63
N ILE A 39 1.11 3.91 -7.87
CA ILE A 39 1.55 2.55 -7.51
C ILE A 39 2.75 2.11 -8.34
N LYS A 40 2.81 2.48 -9.63
CA LYS A 40 3.99 2.25 -10.49
C LYS A 40 5.23 2.93 -9.92
N ASN A 41 5.10 4.18 -9.47
CA ASN A 41 6.20 4.92 -8.87
C ASN A 41 6.68 4.26 -7.58
N ARG A 42 5.77 3.79 -6.71
CA ARG A 42 6.14 3.09 -5.47
C ARG A 42 6.84 1.75 -5.72
N ILE A 43 6.38 0.97 -6.71
CA ILE A 43 7.06 -0.28 -7.11
C ILE A 43 8.50 0.03 -7.55
N LYS A 44 8.69 1.07 -8.37
CA LYS A 44 10.01 1.49 -8.85
C LYS A 44 10.89 2.03 -7.72
N GLU A 45 10.36 2.90 -6.86
CA GLU A 45 11.10 3.57 -5.78
C GLU A 45 11.64 2.57 -4.76
N TYR A 46 10.83 1.59 -4.37
CA TYR A 46 11.24 0.55 -3.42
C TYR A 46 11.87 -0.67 -4.08
N ASN A 47 12.11 -0.62 -5.40
CA ASN A 47 12.67 -1.73 -6.17
C ASN A 47 11.95 -3.06 -5.90
N PHE A 48 10.63 -3.03 -5.76
CA PHE A 48 9.84 -4.25 -5.72
C PHE A 48 9.94 -4.92 -7.09
N ARG A 49 10.46 -6.15 -7.11
CA ARG A 49 10.69 -6.96 -8.31
C ARG A 49 9.75 -8.15 -8.33
#